data_AF-A0A932YIG3-F1
#
_entry.id   AF-A0A932YIG3-F1
#
_cell.length_a   1.000
_cell.length_b   1.000
_cell.length_c   1.000
_cell.angle_alpha   90.00
_cell.angle_beta   90.00
_cell.angle_gamma   90.00
#
_symmetry.space_group_name_H-M   'P 1'
#
loop_
_entity.id
_entity.type
_entity.pdbx_description
1 polymer ?
#
loop_
_entity_poly.entity_id
_entity_poly.type
_entity_poly.pdbx_seq_one_letter_code
_entity_poly.pdbx_strand_id
1 'polypeptide(L)'
;MLILTKNILEKEYCNNKKSVAEIAKFFNCSQHKINYWLGKYHIPKRKISEAMYIKWNPRGDPFAFNNPQTLDKAFLWGLGLGLFWGEGNKKNTDSVRLGNVDPGLIRTFLKFLDEIYTIDHARLRFGLQTFTDIGENAAVAYWCRELRANRRQFYKVTVTRSGSLGTYREKSKHGVLTIYFHNKKLRDSIVNAIGELGSGSIRKSAILAQLVERVHGRSQKISALWDRNVPSNPE
;
A
#
# COMPACT_ATOMS: atom_id res chain seq x y z
N MET A 1 9.61 -46.11 -5.11
CA MET A 1 8.59 -45.16 -5.60
C MET A 1 8.14 -44.31 -4.41
N LEU A 2 8.36 -43.00 -4.41
CA LEU A 2 7.92 -42.14 -3.30
C LEU A 2 6.38 -42.17 -3.21
N ILE A 3 5.86 -42.51 -2.03
CA ILE A 3 4.43 -42.51 -1.76
C ILE A 3 3.98 -41.05 -1.59
N LEU A 4 2.95 -40.65 -2.35
CA LEU A 4 2.32 -39.33 -2.19
C LEU A 4 1.45 -39.34 -0.94
N THR A 5 2.04 -39.02 0.21
CA THR A 5 1.29 -38.89 1.46
C THR A 5 0.63 -37.51 1.58
N LYS A 6 -0.38 -37.40 2.44
CA LYS A 6 -1.04 -36.12 2.75
C LYS A 6 -0.05 -35.05 3.19
N ASN A 7 0.82 -35.37 4.15
CA ASN A 7 1.82 -34.45 4.68
C ASN A 7 2.78 -33.92 3.60
N ILE A 8 3.19 -34.79 2.67
CA ILE A 8 4.04 -34.38 1.55
C ILE A 8 3.31 -33.40 0.64
N LEU A 9 2.05 -33.68 0.28
CA LEU A 9 1.28 -32.80 -0.57
C LEU A 9 0.96 -31.47 0.10
N GLU A 10 0.64 -31.46 1.40
CA GLU A 10 0.47 -30.23 2.17
C GLU A 10 1.77 -29.41 2.22
N LYS A 11 2.90 -30.05 2.50
CA LYS A 11 4.20 -29.39 2.49
C LYS A 11 4.52 -28.78 1.12
N GLU A 12 4.42 -29.56 0.05
CA GLU A 12 4.83 -29.10 -1.28
C GLU A 12 3.82 -28.12 -1.91
N TYR A 13 2.52 -28.38 -1.78
CA TYR A 13 1.47 -27.56 -2.39
C TYR A 13 1.10 -26.37 -1.50
N CYS A 14 0.89 -26.56 -0.21
CA CYS A 14 0.39 -25.49 0.67
C CYS A 14 1.52 -24.61 1.20
N ASN A 15 2.64 -25.20 1.65
CA ASN A 15 3.71 -24.46 2.31
C ASN A 15 4.75 -23.95 1.29
N ASN A 16 5.27 -24.85 0.46
CA ASN A 16 6.27 -24.50 -0.56
C ASN A 16 5.64 -23.84 -1.81
N LYS A 17 4.30 -23.71 -1.85
CA LYS A 17 3.53 -23.07 -2.92
C LYS A 17 3.76 -23.63 -4.33
N LYS A 18 4.33 -24.84 -4.47
CA LYS A 18 4.57 -25.48 -5.78
C LYS A 18 3.27 -25.72 -6.52
N SER A 19 3.29 -25.57 -7.83
CA SER A 19 2.20 -25.94 -8.73
C SER A 19 2.07 -27.46 -8.85
N VAL A 20 0.89 -27.91 -9.31
CA VAL A 20 0.65 -29.34 -9.61
C VAL A 20 1.69 -29.87 -10.61
N ALA A 21 2.08 -29.05 -11.59
CA ALA A 21 3.09 -29.41 -12.59
C ALA A 21 4.49 -29.60 -11.98
N GLU A 22 4.90 -28.72 -11.07
CA GLU A 22 6.19 -28.85 -10.37
C GLU A 22 6.22 -30.06 -9.46
N ILE A 23 5.14 -30.33 -8.73
CA ILE A 23 5.00 -31.52 -7.88
C ILE A 23 5.02 -32.78 -8.75
N ALA A 24 4.26 -32.80 -9.85
CA ALA A 24 4.23 -33.92 -10.79
C ALA A 24 5.61 -34.22 -11.37
N LYS A 25 6.37 -33.18 -11.76
CA LYS A 25 7.75 -33.31 -12.22
C LYS A 25 8.66 -33.87 -11.11
N PHE A 26 8.54 -33.37 -9.88
CA PHE A 26 9.36 -33.81 -8.75
C PHE A 26 9.12 -35.28 -8.38
N PHE A 27 7.87 -35.75 -8.43
CA PHE A 27 7.52 -37.15 -8.14
C PHE A 27 7.52 -38.07 -9.36
N ASN A 28 7.93 -37.56 -10.52
CA ASN A 28 7.91 -38.26 -11.82
C ASN A 28 6.57 -38.96 -12.09
N CYS A 29 5.46 -38.21 -11.99
CA CYS A 29 4.12 -38.73 -12.23
C CYS A 29 3.25 -37.73 -13.00
N SER A 30 2.04 -38.15 -13.39
CA SER A 30 1.12 -37.25 -14.10
C SER A 30 0.54 -36.18 -13.18
N GLN A 31 0.20 -35.02 -13.75
CA GLN A 31 -0.54 -33.97 -13.04
C GLN A 31 -1.92 -34.46 -12.57
N HIS A 32 -2.54 -35.38 -13.32
CA HIS A 32 -3.78 -36.05 -12.92
C HIS A 32 -3.61 -36.84 -11.62
N LYS A 33 -2.49 -37.55 -11.44
CA LYS A 33 -2.19 -38.28 -10.20
C LYS A 33 -2.09 -37.32 -9.01
N ILE A 34 -1.41 -36.19 -9.17
CA ILE A 34 -1.32 -35.17 -8.10
C ILE A 34 -2.70 -34.58 -7.79
N ASN A 35 -3.48 -34.20 -8.81
CA ASN A 35 -4.84 -33.68 -8.63
C ASN A 35 -5.75 -34.68 -7.92
N TYR A 36 -5.67 -35.96 -8.28
CA TYR A 36 -6.41 -37.04 -7.63
C TYR A 36 -6.09 -37.10 -6.13
N TRP A 37 -4.81 -37.08 -5.74
CA TRP A 37 -4.43 -37.15 -4.33
C TRP A 37 -4.75 -35.87 -3.55
N LEU A 38 -4.65 -34.69 -4.17
CA LEU A 38 -5.13 -33.45 -3.55
C LEU A 38 -6.63 -33.55 -3.21
N GLY A 39 -7.44 -34.04 -4.15
CA GLY A 39 -8.87 -34.27 -3.92
C GLY A 39 -9.13 -35.33 -2.84
N LYS A 40 -8.46 -36.49 -2.94
CA LYS A 40 -8.60 -37.60 -1.99
C LYS A 40 -8.24 -37.22 -0.56
N TYR A 41 -7.24 -36.34 -0.37
CA TYR A 41 -6.85 -35.84 0.94
C TYR A 41 -7.58 -34.57 1.37
N HIS A 42 -8.57 -34.11 0.59
CA HIS A 42 -9.33 -32.89 0.86
C HIS A 42 -8.44 -31.65 0.99
N ILE A 43 -7.33 -31.60 0.26
CA ILE A 43 -6.43 -30.44 0.21
C ILE A 43 -7.05 -29.43 -0.77
N PRO A 44 -7.49 -28.26 -0.30
CA PRO A 44 -8.20 -27.31 -1.14
C PRO A 44 -7.28 -26.78 -2.24
N LYS A 45 -7.76 -26.82 -3.49
CA LYS A 45 -7.02 -26.23 -4.61
C LYS A 45 -7.07 -24.72 -4.52
N ARG A 46 -5.91 -24.09 -4.72
CA ARG A 46 -5.80 -22.63 -4.79
C ARG A 46 -6.58 -22.07 -5.98
N LYS A 47 -7.07 -20.84 -5.86
CA LYS A 47 -7.74 -20.12 -6.95
C LYS A 47 -6.74 -19.80 -8.07
N ILE A 48 -7.24 -19.60 -9.30
CA ILE A 48 -6.40 -19.22 -10.45
C ILE A 48 -5.66 -17.90 -10.16
N SER A 49 -6.34 -16.92 -9.57
CA SER A 49 -5.73 -15.64 -9.19
C SER A 49 -4.59 -15.81 -8.18
N GLU A 50 -4.73 -16.72 -7.22
CA GLU A 50 -3.68 -17.05 -6.25
C GLU A 50 -2.50 -17.76 -6.91
N ALA A 51 -2.77 -18.70 -7.82
CA ALA A 51 -1.72 -19.38 -8.59
C ALA A 51 -0.93 -18.38 -9.46
N MET A 52 -1.62 -17.48 -10.15
CA MET A 52 -0.99 -16.42 -10.94
C MET A 52 -0.19 -15.47 -10.04
N TYR A 53 -0.74 -15.10 -8.89
CA TYR A 53 -0.03 -14.24 -7.94
C TYR A 53 1.28 -14.90 -7.46
N ILE A 54 1.26 -16.17 -7.06
CA ILE A 54 2.47 -16.91 -6.65
C ILE A 54 3.50 -16.95 -7.78
N LYS A 55 3.06 -17.22 -9.01
CA LYS A 55 3.93 -17.23 -10.19
C LYS A 55 4.65 -15.90 -10.41
N TRP A 56 3.94 -14.78 -10.24
CA TRP A 56 4.51 -13.43 -10.39
C TRP A 56 5.27 -12.94 -9.15
N ASN A 57 5.14 -13.64 -8.02
CA ASN A 57 5.77 -13.28 -6.74
C ASN A 57 6.46 -14.52 -6.14
N PRO A 58 7.48 -15.08 -6.81
CA PRO A 58 8.12 -16.33 -6.40
C PRO A 58 8.86 -16.24 -5.06
N ARG A 59 9.21 -15.03 -4.61
CA ARG A 59 9.84 -14.75 -3.30
C ARG A 59 8.83 -14.35 -2.21
N GLY A 60 7.53 -14.50 -2.48
CA GLY A 60 6.48 -14.05 -1.58
C GLY A 60 6.03 -12.61 -1.84
N ASP A 61 5.24 -12.07 -0.92
CA ASP A 61 4.69 -10.73 -1.07
C ASP A 61 5.82 -9.68 -1.07
N PRO A 62 5.82 -8.71 -2.00
CA PRO A 62 6.85 -7.67 -2.10
C PRO A 62 6.65 -6.55 -1.06
N PHE A 63 5.96 -6.85 0.03
CA PHE A 63 5.57 -5.93 1.08
C PHE A 63 5.26 -6.75 2.33
N ALA A 64 5.43 -6.15 3.51
CA ALA A 64 5.06 -6.75 4.79
C ALA A 64 4.44 -5.69 5.68
N PHE A 65 3.22 -5.97 6.16
CA PHE A 65 2.55 -5.07 7.11
C PHE A 65 3.21 -5.15 8.48
N ASN A 66 3.73 -4.02 8.95
CA ASN A 66 4.27 -3.85 10.28
C ASN A 66 3.20 -3.20 11.16
N ASN A 67 2.73 -3.96 12.15
CA ASN A 67 1.80 -3.41 13.13
C ASN A 67 2.45 -2.20 13.85
N PRO A 68 1.81 -1.01 13.87
CA PRO A 68 2.35 0.16 14.55
C PRO A 68 2.52 -0.09 16.06
N GLN A 69 3.76 -0.08 16.57
CA GLN A 69 4.07 -0.28 17.99
C GLN A 69 4.31 1.03 18.76
N THR A 70 4.44 2.16 18.05
CA THR A 70 4.72 3.48 18.64
C THR A 70 3.66 4.50 18.23
N LEU A 71 3.56 5.59 18.99
CA LEU A 71 2.65 6.69 18.69
C LEU A 71 2.91 7.26 17.29
N ASP A 72 4.17 7.49 16.95
CA ASP A 72 4.57 8.05 15.66
C ASP A 72 4.19 7.13 14.49
N LYS A 73 4.39 5.81 14.65
CA LYS A 73 3.99 4.85 13.62
C LYS A 73 2.47 4.75 13.49
N ALA A 74 1.74 4.85 14.59
CA ALA A 74 0.29 4.81 14.53
C ALA A 74 -0.30 6.09 13.94
N PHE A 75 0.29 7.25 14.24
CA PHE A 75 -0.02 8.51 13.56
C PHE A 75 0.29 8.42 12.07
N LEU A 76 1.46 7.93 11.68
CA LEU A 76 1.84 7.72 10.28
C LEU A 76 0.88 6.75 9.57
N TRP A 77 0.47 5.67 10.23
CA TRP A 77 -0.50 4.73 9.68
C TRP A 77 -1.85 5.39 9.46
N GLY A 78 -2.40 6.10 10.45
CA GLY A 78 -3.65 6.84 10.31
C GLY A 78 -3.59 7.92 9.23
N LEU A 79 -2.51 8.70 9.19
CA LEU A 79 -2.26 9.73 8.18
C LEU A 79 -2.18 9.13 6.78
N GLY A 80 -1.44 8.02 6.59
CA GLY A 80 -1.33 7.36 5.31
C GLY A 80 -2.65 6.76 4.81
N LEU A 81 -3.46 6.20 5.71
CA LEU A 81 -4.82 5.75 5.39
C LEU A 81 -5.71 6.95 4.99
N GLY A 82 -5.63 8.06 5.72
CA GLY A 82 -6.36 9.29 5.39
C GLY A 82 -5.97 9.88 4.03
N LEU A 83 -4.66 9.94 3.74
CA LEU A 83 -4.13 10.37 2.45
C LEU A 83 -4.63 9.45 1.32
N PHE A 84 -4.59 8.14 1.49
CA PHE A 84 -5.14 7.21 0.49
C PHE A 84 -6.67 7.32 0.38
N TRP A 85 -7.37 7.65 1.47
CA TRP A 85 -8.80 7.89 1.43
C TRP A 85 -9.13 9.11 0.58
N GLY A 86 -8.43 10.22 0.77
CA GLY A 86 -8.68 11.50 0.09
C GLY A 86 -8.12 11.56 -1.34
N GLU A 87 -6.85 11.22 -1.50
CA GLU A 87 -6.09 11.43 -2.75
C GLU A 87 -5.88 10.13 -3.55
N GLY A 88 -6.19 8.97 -2.96
CA GLY A 88 -5.93 7.66 -3.56
C GLY A 88 -6.93 7.29 -4.65
N ASN A 89 -6.47 6.62 -5.71
CA ASN A 89 -7.35 6.09 -6.75
C ASN A 89 -7.98 4.76 -6.31
N LYS A 90 -9.19 4.84 -5.75
CA LYS A 90 -9.94 3.65 -5.29
C LYS A 90 -10.63 2.88 -6.41
N LYS A 91 -10.89 3.51 -7.57
CA LYS A 91 -11.51 2.83 -8.73
C LYS A 91 -10.58 1.78 -9.30
N ASN A 92 -9.28 2.02 -9.23
CA ASN A 92 -8.29 1.01 -9.55
C ASN A 92 -8.29 -0.11 -8.47
N THR A 93 -8.37 -1.36 -8.92
CA THR A 93 -8.48 -2.54 -8.06
C THR A 93 -7.20 -3.38 -7.99
N ASP A 94 -6.12 -2.96 -8.64
CA ASP A 94 -4.88 -3.73 -8.79
C ASP A 94 -3.63 -3.06 -8.19
N SER A 95 -3.71 -1.78 -7.85
CA SER A 95 -2.55 -1.00 -7.45
C SER A 95 -2.89 0.08 -6.43
N VAL A 96 -1.92 0.34 -5.56
CA VAL A 96 -1.91 1.54 -4.73
C VAL A 96 -1.45 2.69 -5.61
N ARG A 97 -2.35 3.67 -5.83
CA ARG A 97 -2.03 4.89 -6.58
C ARG A 97 -2.45 6.11 -5.81
N LEU A 98 -1.55 7.06 -5.70
CA LEU A 98 -1.80 8.38 -5.12
C LEU A 98 -1.02 9.40 -5.92
N GLY A 99 -1.66 10.45 -6.39
CA GLY A 99 -1.00 11.51 -7.14
C GLY A 99 -1.28 12.89 -6.58
N ASN A 100 -0.25 13.73 -6.54
CA ASN A 100 -0.34 15.08 -5.99
C ASN A 100 0.77 15.98 -6.54
N VAL A 101 0.58 17.29 -6.45
CA VAL A 101 1.60 18.30 -6.79
C VAL A 101 2.53 18.59 -5.62
N ASP A 102 2.05 18.40 -4.38
CA ASP A 102 2.79 18.68 -3.16
C ASP A 102 3.84 17.59 -2.88
N PRO A 103 5.13 17.92 -2.85
CA PRO A 103 6.19 16.95 -2.57
C PRO A 103 6.13 16.39 -1.15
N GLY A 104 5.73 17.18 -0.17
CA GLY A 104 5.58 16.76 1.23
C GLY A 104 4.54 15.66 1.40
N LEU A 105 3.40 15.77 0.70
CA LEU A 105 2.35 14.77 0.68
C LEU A 105 2.86 13.47 0.04
N ILE A 106 3.50 13.57 -1.12
CA ILE A 106 4.11 12.42 -1.81
C ILE A 106 5.15 11.72 -0.92
N ARG A 107 6.07 12.47 -0.30
CA ARG A 107 7.08 11.91 0.62
C ARG A 107 6.43 11.24 1.83
N THR A 108 5.41 11.86 2.40
CA THR A 108 4.68 11.29 3.55
C THR A 108 4.00 9.98 3.18
N PHE A 109 3.40 9.91 1.99
CA PHE A 109 2.77 8.68 1.53
C PHE A 109 3.79 7.58 1.22
N LEU A 110 4.95 7.91 0.65
CA LEU A 110 6.05 6.95 0.48
C LEU A 110 6.57 6.44 1.83
N LYS A 111 6.73 7.32 2.82
CA LYS A 111 7.13 6.95 4.18
C LYS A 111 6.13 6.00 4.82
N PHE A 112 4.83 6.22 4.62
CA PHE A 112 3.78 5.31 5.06
C PHE A 112 3.91 3.92 4.42
N LEU A 113 4.11 3.84 3.09
CA LEU A 113 4.30 2.57 2.41
C LEU A 113 5.59 1.85 2.87
N ASP A 114 6.66 2.60 3.10
CA ASP A 114 7.95 2.06 3.51
C ASP A 114 7.93 1.55 4.96
N GLU A 115 7.48 2.38 5.91
CA GLU A 115 7.59 2.03 7.33
C GLU A 115 6.47 1.10 7.82
N ILE A 116 5.26 1.25 7.27
CA ILE A 116 4.10 0.48 7.69
C ILE A 116 3.91 -0.77 6.82
N TYR A 117 4.28 -0.72 5.54
CA TYR A 117 4.09 -1.84 4.62
C TYR A 117 5.40 -2.42 4.07
N THR A 118 6.57 -1.94 4.46
CA THR A 118 7.89 -2.51 4.09
C THR A 118 7.96 -2.90 2.62
N ILE A 119 7.61 -1.97 1.75
CA ILE A 119 7.49 -2.26 0.32
C ILE A 119 8.87 -2.50 -0.33
N ASP A 120 8.89 -3.34 -1.36
CA ASP A 120 10.03 -3.48 -2.25
C ASP A 120 10.13 -2.23 -3.16
N HIS A 121 11.09 -1.37 -2.88
CA HIS A 121 11.37 -0.15 -3.64
C HIS A 121 11.64 -0.42 -5.12
N ALA A 122 12.17 -1.59 -5.50
CA ALA A 122 12.41 -1.94 -6.91
C ALA A 122 11.10 -2.03 -7.72
N ARG A 123 9.95 -2.20 -7.05
CA ARG A 123 8.62 -2.24 -7.67
C ARG A 123 7.89 -0.90 -7.70
N LEU A 124 8.39 0.12 -7.00
CA LEU A 124 7.84 1.47 -7.09
C LEU A 124 7.97 1.98 -8.52
N ARG A 125 6.88 2.57 -9.01
CA ARG A 125 6.85 3.29 -10.28
C ARG A 125 6.22 4.66 -10.08
N PHE A 126 6.59 5.59 -10.94
CA PHE A 126 6.11 6.96 -10.91
C PHE A 126 5.51 7.33 -12.25
N GLY A 127 4.29 7.85 -12.24
CA GLY A 127 3.73 8.58 -13.36
C GLY A 127 3.99 10.06 -13.13
N LEU A 128 4.30 10.78 -14.21
CA LEU A 128 4.46 12.21 -14.15
C LEU A 128 3.61 12.83 -15.24
N GLN A 129 2.74 13.76 -14.85
CA GLN A 129 1.98 14.58 -15.78
C GLN A 129 2.54 16.00 -15.72
N THR A 130 2.97 16.51 -16.87
CA THR A 130 3.48 17.88 -17.03
C THR A 130 2.58 18.68 -17.98
N PHE A 131 2.84 19.98 -18.04
CA PHE A 131 2.17 20.91 -18.94
C PHE A 131 3.15 21.39 -20.02
N THR A 132 2.64 21.92 -21.14
CA THR A 132 3.47 22.36 -22.28
C THR A 132 4.52 23.42 -21.95
N ASP A 133 4.33 24.16 -20.85
CA ASP A 133 5.26 25.16 -20.32
C ASP A 133 6.33 24.58 -19.38
N ILE A 134 6.35 23.27 -19.14
CA ILE A 134 7.29 22.60 -18.25
C ILE A 134 8.09 21.57 -19.05
N GLY A 135 9.41 21.74 -19.08
CA GLY A 135 10.31 20.77 -19.69
C GLY A 135 10.26 19.43 -18.96
N GLU A 136 9.94 18.35 -19.68
CA GLU A 136 9.86 16.98 -19.15
C GLU A 136 11.10 16.61 -18.33
N ASN A 137 12.29 16.83 -18.89
CA ASN A 137 13.55 16.45 -18.26
C ASN A 137 13.78 17.19 -16.93
N ALA A 138 13.40 18.47 -16.86
CA ALA A 138 13.53 19.27 -15.64
C ALA A 138 12.58 18.77 -14.55
N ALA A 139 11.33 18.45 -14.90
CA ALA A 139 10.34 17.93 -13.96
C ALA A 139 10.76 16.55 -13.43
N VAL A 140 11.23 15.65 -14.30
CA VAL A 140 11.70 14.34 -13.85
C VAL A 140 12.96 14.47 -12.99
N ALA A 141 13.91 15.32 -13.36
CA ALA A 141 15.12 15.56 -12.57
C ALA A 141 14.79 16.12 -11.17
N TYR A 142 13.81 17.01 -11.08
CA TYR A 142 13.27 17.50 -9.81
C TYR A 142 12.77 16.33 -8.94
N TRP A 143 11.86 15.51 -9.44
CA TRP A 143 11.27 14.42 -8.67
C TRP A 143 12.26 13.30 -8.33
N CYS A 144 13.24 13.04 -9.21
CA CYS A 144 14.33 12.11 -8.90
C CYS A 144 15.15 12.59 -7.70
N ARG A 145 15.50 13.88 -7.65
CA ARG A 145 16.21 14.48 -6.51
C ARG A 145 15.34 14.48 -5.25
N GLU A 146 14.11 14.93 -5.38
CA GLU A 146 13.15 15.09 -4.28
C GLU A 146 12.85 13.78 -3.55
N LEU A 147 12.71 12.69 -4.31
CA LEU A 147 12.35 11.37 -3.79
C LEU A 147 13.52 10.41 -3.69
N ARG A 148 14.73 10.84 -4.10
CA ARG A 148 15.89 9.96 -4.31
C ARG A 148 15.55 8.76 -5.20
N ALA A 149 14.68 8.97 -6.18
CA ALA A 149 14.15 7.95 -7.07
C ALA A 149 15.03 7.76 -8.30
N ASN A 150 15.04 6.54 -8.85
CA ASN A 150 15.73 6.25 -10.10
C ASN A 150 14.86 6.65 -11.30
N ARG A 151 15.44 7.34 -12.30
CA ARG A 151 14.77 7.71 -13.56
C ARG A 151 14.03 6.54 -14.23
N ARG A 152 14.57 5.31 -14.12
CA ARG A 152 13.99 4.08 -14.69
C ARG A 152 12.66 3.67 -14.03
N GLN A 153 12.34 4.21 -12.86
CA GLN A 153 11.06 3.98 -12.19
C GLN A 153 9.95 4.87 -12.75
N PHE A 154 10.28 5.91 -13.52
CA PHE A 154 9.29 6.78 -14.14
C PHE A 154 8.75 6.16 -15.44
N TYR A 155 7.42 6.15 -15.57
CA TYR A 155 6.75 5.88 -16.84
C TYR A 155 7.02 7.01 -17.84
N LYS A 156 6.54 6.81 -19.08
CA LYS A 156 6.48 7.88 -20.07
C LYS A 156 5.72 9.06 -19.48
N VAL A 157 6.32 10.25 -19.54
CA VAL A 157 5.69 11.47 -19.04
C VAL A 157 4.53 11.85 -19.93
N THR A 158 3.40 12.18 -19.31
CA THR A 158 2.20 12.64 -19.99
C THR A 158 2.22 14.15 -20.06
N VAL A 159 2.28 14.71 -21.27
CA VAL A 159 2.22 16.17 -21.46
C VAL A 159 0.78 16.58 -21.79
N THR A 160 0.20 17.42 -20.95
CA THR A 160 -1.13 18.03 -21.18
C THR A 160 -0.95 19.45 -21.70
N ARG A 161 -1.80 19.87 -22.66
CA ARG A 161 -1.80 21.26 -23.13
C ARG A 161 -2.12 22.20 -21.96
N SER A 162 -1.33 23.26 -21.79
CA SER A 162 -1.65 24.29 -20.81
C SER A 162 -2.96 24.98 -21.24
N GLY A 163 -4.03 24.86 -20.44
CA GLY A 163 -5.29 25.55 -20.70
C GLY A 163 -5.13 27.08 -20.56
N SER A 164 -6.10 27.84 -21.08
CA SER A 164 -6.26 29.26 -20.73
C SER A 164 -6.37 29.40 -19.21
N LEU A 165 -5.91 30.54 -18.66
CA LEU A 165 -5.92 30.85 -17.23
C LEU A 165 -7.33 30.74 -16.63
N GLY A 166 -7.75 29.52 -16.27
CA GLY A 166 -8.80 29.30 -15.30
C GLY A 166 -8.33 29.77 -13.91
N THR A 167 -9.22 29.73 -12.93
CA THR A 167 -9.05 30.16 -11.53
C THR A 167 -7.88 29.55 -10.76
N TYR A 168 -7.07 28.68 -11.38
CA TYR A 168 -5.89 28.05 -10.78
C TYR A 168 -4.64 28.92 -11.01
N ARG A 169 -4.36 29.80 -10.04
CA ARG A 169 -3.34 30.86 -10.15
C ARG A 169 -1.89 30.42 -9.91
N GLU A 170 -1.65 29.21 -9.39
CA GLU A 170 -0.30 28.66 -9.22
C GLU A 170 -0.10 27.42 -10.09
N LYS A 171 0.51 27.58 -11.26
CA LYS A 171 0.90 26.43 -12.07
C LYS A 171 1.95 25.60 -11.32
N SER A 172 1.72 24.30 -11.16
CA SER A 172 2.71 23.38 -10.59
C SER A 172 4.00 23.47 -11.41
N LYS A 173 5.11 23.89 -10.78
CA LYS A 173 6.42 24.07 -11.45
C LYS A 173 7.04 22.74 -11.90
N HIS A 174 6.57 21.63 -11.36
CA HIS A 174 7.18 20.30 -11.55
C HIS A 174 6.17 19.22 -11.96
N GLY A 175 4.94 19.61 -12.31
CA GLY A 175 3.88 18.68 -12.71
C GLY A 175 3.20 17.98 -11.53
N VAL A 176 2.32 17.03 -11.86
CA VAL A 176 1.64 16.14 -10.91
C VAL A 176 2.36 14.80 -10.92
N LEU A 177 2.91 14.40 -9.78
CA LEU A 177 3.50 13.07 -9.62
C LEU A 177 2.46 12.10 -9.09
N THR A 178 2.40 10.91 -9.67
CA THR A 178 1.60 9.79 -9.16
C THR A 178 2.50 8.63 -8.77
N ILE A 179 2.39 8.16 -7.53
CA ILE A 179 3.00 6.93 -7.03
C ILE A 179 2.19 5.74 -7.55
N TYR A 180 2.88 4.70 -8.00
CA TYR A 180 2.30 3.41 -8.35
C TYR A 180 3.02 2.30 -7.62
N PHE A 181 2.24 1.50 -6.88
CA PHE A 181 2.67 0.20 -6.40
C PHE A 181 1.67 -0.87 -6.84
N HIS A 182 2.07 -1.64 -7.86
CA HIS A 182 1.22 -2.68 -8.46
C HIS A 182 1.20 -3.93 -7.58
N ASN A 183 0.29 -3.93 -6.62
CA ASN A 183 -0.02 -5.08 -5.79
C ASN A 183 -1.45 -4.99 -5.25
N LYS A 184 -2.32 -5.88 -5.74
CA LYS A 184 -3.71 -5.96 -5.30
C LYS A 184 -3.85 -6.26 -3.81
N LYS A 185 -3.06 -7.19 -3.26
CA LYS A 185 -3.13 -7.54 -1.84
C LYS A 185 -2.82 -6.35 -0.94
N LEU A 186 -1.79 -5.56 -1.27
CA LEU A 186 -1.46 -4.34 -0.53
C LEU A 186 -2.60 -3.32 -0.62
N ARG A 187 -3.10 -3.06 -1.83
CA ARG A 187 -4.23 -2.14 -2.05
C ARG A 187 -5.45 -2.56 -1.25
N ASP A 188 -5.82 -3.84 -1.32
CA ASP A 188 -6.98 -4.37 -0.60
C ASP A 188 -6.76 -4.32 0.91
N SER A 189 -5.54 -4.55 1.40
CA SER A 189 -5.20 -4.35 2.83
C SER A 189 -5.43 -2.91 3.28
N ILE A 190 -5.00 -1.91 2.50
CA ILE A 190 -5.21 -0.49 2.81
C ILE A 190 -6.70 -0.13 2.77
N VAL A 191 -7.43 -0.57 1.74
CA VAL A 191 -8.87 -0.29 1.59
C VAL A 191 -9.68 -0.94 2.71
N ASN A 192 -9.34 -2.17 3.09
CA ASN A 192 -9.98 -2.85 4.21
C ASN A 192 -9.72 -2.12 5.53
N ALA A 193 -8.48 -1.66 5.77
CA ALA A 193 -8.15 -0.87 6.96
C ALA A 193 -8.96 0.44 7.02
N ILE A 194 -9.15 1.12 5.88
CA ILE A 194 -10.03 2.30 5.79
C ILE A 194 -11.48 1.93 6.14
N GLY A 195 -12.00 0.81 5.63
CA GLY A 195 -13.34 0.34 5.95
C GLY A 195 -13.53 -0.01 7.43
N GLU A 196 -12.53 -0.64 8.05
CA GLU A 196 -12.52 -0.92 9.50
C GLU A 196 -12.53 0.38 10.32
N LEU A 197 -11.75 1.41 9.92
CA LEU A 197 -11.78 2.73 10.56
C LEU A 197 -13.13 3.44 10.38
N GLY A 198 -13.68 3.46 9.16
CA GLY A 198 -14.91 4.17 8.83
C GLY A 198 -16.17 3.55 9.47
N SER A 199 -16.13 2.25 9.77
CA SER A 199 -17.23 1.54 10.44
C SER A 199 -17.19 1.64 11.97
N GLY A 200 -16.21 2.34 12.55
CA GLY A 200 -16.02 2.40 14.01
C GLY A 200 -15.61 1.06 14.64
N SER A 201 -15.38 0.03 13.84
CA SER A 201 -15.01 -1.31 14.28
C SER A 201 -13.49 -1.41 14.43
N ILE A 202 -12.91 -0.61 15.34
CA ILE A 202 -11.49 -0.70 15.70
C ILE A 202 -11.29 -1.94 16.60
N ARG A 203 -11.52 -3.13 16.05
CA ARG A 203 -11.43 -4.40 16.80
C ARG A 203 -10.03 -5.03 16.78
N LYS A 204 -9.03 -4.40 16.14
CA LYS A 204 -7.71 -5.01 15.91
C LYS A 204 -6.49 -4.25 16.38
N SER A 205 -6.64 -3.07 16.98
CA SER A 205 -5.48 -2.37 17.52
C SER A 205 -5.82 -1.78 18.88
N ALA A 206 -5.46 -2.52 19.92
CA ALA A 206 -5.43 -2.02 21.29
C ALA A 206 -4.63 -0.71 21.38
N ILE A 207 -3.64 -0.51 20.49
CA ILE A 207 -2.83 0.69 20.38
C ILE A 207 -3.64 1.88 19.84
N LEU A 208 -4.53 1.69 18.85
CA LEU A 208 -5.42 2.74 18.34
C LEU A 208 -6.49 3.12 19.36
N ALA A 209 -7.06 2.14 20.05
CA ALA A 209 -7.98 2.41 21.16
C ALA A 209 -7.28 3.24 22.24
N GLN A 210 -6.08 2.81 22.67
CA GLN A 210 -5.22 3.56 23.60
C GLN A 210 -4.82 4.94 23.05
N LEU A 211 -4.66 5.10 21.74
CA LEU A 211 -4.35 6.39 21.10
C LEU A 211 -5.54 7.33 21.12
N VAL A 212 -6.72 6.84 20.75
CA VAL A 212 -7.97 7.60 20.79
C VAL A 212 -8.24 8.04 22.22
N GLU A 213 -8.06 7.15 23.19
CA GLU A 213 -8.18 7.43 24.62
C GLU A 213 -7.14 8.44 25.11
N ARG A 214 -5.85 8.30 24.74
CA ARG A 214 -4.80 9.25 25.14
C ARG A 214 -4.93 10.63 24.49
N VAL A 215 -5.35 10.69 23.23
CA VAL A 215 -5.64 11.95 22.52
C VAL A 215 -6.85 12.63 23.15
N HIS A 216 -7.94 11.89 23.44
CA HIS A 216 -9.08 12.42 24.17
C HIS A 216 -8.68 12.92 25.57
N GLY A 217 -7.91 12.14 26.32
CA GLY A 217 -7.44 12.51 27.66
C GLY A 217 -6.51 13.73 27.67
N ARG A 218 -5.65 13.89 26.66
CA ARG A 218 -4.84 15.12 26.49
C ARG A 218 -5.69 16.32 26.08
N SER A 219 -6.65 16.13 25.16
CA SER A 219 -7.59 17.19 24.75
C SER A 219 -8.37 17.73 25.94
N GLN A 220 -8.91 16.84 26.78
CA GLN A 220 -9.61 17.22 28.02
C GLN A 220 -8.69 17.95 29.02
N LYS A 221 -7.43 17.50 29.18
CA LYS A 221 -6.45 18.21 30.03
C LYS A 221 -6.09 19.60 29.48
N ILE A 222 -5.95 19.75 28.16
CA ILE A 222 -5.64 21.03 27.53
C ILE A 222 -6.83 21.98 27.66
N SER A 223 -8.06 21.52 27.41
CA SER A 223 -9.29 22.29 27.65
C SER A 223 -9.37 22.72 29.12
N ALA A 224 -9.19 21.79 30.06
CA ALA A 224 -9.23 22.10 31.50
C ALA A 224 -8.08 23.02 31.98
N LEU A 225 -6.97 23.11 31.24
CA LEU A 225 -5.89 24.07 31.50
C LEU A 225 -6.20 25.44 30.88
N TRP A 226 -6.89 25.47 29.74
CA TRP A 226 -7.39 26.69 29.12
C TRP A 226 -8.48 27.31 29.98
N ASP A 227 -9.48 26.54 30.41
CA ASP A 227 -10.60 27.00 31.24
C ASP A 227 -10.16 27.54 32.61
N ARG A 228 -9.05 27.03 33.17
CA ARG A 228 -8.45 27.54 34.43
C ARG A 228 -7.67 28.85 34.26
N ASN A 229 -7.21 29.14 33.06
CA ASN A 229 -6.36 30.29 32.77
C ASN A 229 -7.11 31.38 32.00
N VAL A 230 -8.43 31.26 31.81
CA VAL A 230 -9.26 32.36 31.33
C VAL A 230 -9.38 33.37 32.48
N PRO A 231 -8.84 34.60 32.35
CA PRO A 231 -9.05 35.63 33.36
C PRO A 231 -10.54 35.93 33.43
N SER A 232 -11.13 35.81 34.62
CA SER A 232 -12.48 36.32 34.87
C SER A 232 -12.47 37.81 34.58
N ASN A 233 -13.22 38.22 33.56
CA ASN A 233 -13.36 39.62 33.20
C ASN A 233 -13.99 40.35 34.41
N PRO A 234 -13.34 41.37 35.00
CA PRO A 234 -13.94 42.08 36.11
C PRO A 234 -15.14 42.89 35.59
N GLU A 235 -16.28 42.74 36.27
CA GLU A 235 -17.48 43.58 36.12
C GLU A 235 -17.21 45.05 36.48
#